data_AF-A0A450ZCY9-F1
#
_entry.id   AF-A0A450ZCY9-F1
#
_cell.length_a   1.000
_cell.length_b   1.000
_cell.length_c   1.000
_cell.angle_alpha   90.00
_cell.angle_beta   90.00
_cell.angle_gamma   90.00
#
_symmetry.space_group_name_H-M   'P 1'
#
loop_
_entity.id
_entity.type
_entity.pdbx_description
1 polymer ?
#
loop_
_entity_poly.entity_id
_entity_poly.type
_entity_poly.pdbx_seq_one_letter_code
_entity_poly.pdbx_strand_id
1 'polypeptide(L)'
;MCKVTISAFQFMRKFSDKDKARTYIEQRRWNGTPTCPHCGESSKITVRGGKREGYFKCRSCRQEFTIRTGTVFERSHIDLDKWLFGIYQLMVSRKRISSLQLSKELGITQKSTWFMLHRLREACGDNLQAFRGTVEIDETYSGGAKRTNTEARNCEQGAARLGKCQLSECAKERTELLRLSL
;
A
#
# COMPACT_ATOMS: atom_id res chain seq x y z
N MET A 1 -1.50 -20.41 2.85
CA MET A 1 -0.44 -19.94 1.91
C MET A 1 -1.10 -19.32 0.68
N CYS A 2 -0.70 -18.11 0.27
CA CYS A 2 -1.07 -17.60 -1.05
C CYS A 2 -0.42 -18.51 -2.09
N LYS A 3 -1.23 -19.24 -2.87
CA LYS A 3 -0.75 -20.34 -3.71
C LYS A 3 0.15 -19.89 -4.87
N VAL A 4 0.23 -18.59 -5.18
CA VAL A 4 1.03 -18.07 -6.30
C VAL A 4 1.55 -16.66 -5.96
N THR A 5 2.73 -16.57 -5.36
CA THR A 5 3.50 -15.32 -5.30
C THR A 5 4.79 -15.52 -6.07
N ILE A 6 5.01 -14.69 -7.09
CA ILE A 6 6.29 -14.61 -7.82
C ILE A 6 7.44 -14.30 -6.86
N SER A 7 8.65 -14.77 -7.14
CA SER A 7 9.82 -14.44 -6.31
C SER A 7 10.22 -12.97 -6.47
N ALA A 8 10.94 -12.41 -5.49
CA ALA A 8 11.37 -11.01 -5.56
C ALA A 8 12.26 -10.74 -6.78
N PHE A 9 13.12 -11.72 -7.12
CA PHE A 9 13.96 -11.66 -8.32
C PHE A 9 13.12 -11.64 -9.61
N GLN A 10 12.08 -12.48 -9.69
CA GLN A 10 11.16 -12.49 -10.82
C GLN A 10 10.36 -11.18 -10.92
N PHE A 11 9.96 -10.61 -9.79
CA PHE A 11 9.31 -9.31 -9.73
C PHE A 11 10.19 -8.20 -10.32
N MET A 12 11.45 -8.10 -9.88
CA MET A 12 12.38 -7.07 -10.38
C MET A 12 12.61 -7.18 -11.88
N ARG A 13 12.70 -8.40 -12.43
CA ARG A 13 12.82 -8.62 -13.88
C ARG A 13 11.56 -8.19 -14.64
N LYS A 14 10.38 -8.40 -14.06
CA LYS A 14 9.10 -8.07 -14.70
C LYS A 14 8.83 -6.56 -14.68
N PHE A 15 9.18 -5.89 -13.60
CA PHE A 15 8.91 -4.46 -13.36
C PHE A 15 10.18 -3.61 -13.35
N SER A 16 11.11 -3.91 -14.26
CA SER A 16 12.40 -3.22 -14.38
C SER A 16 12.28 -1.74 -14.80
N ASP A 17 11.12 -1.33 -15.28
CA ASP A 17 10.90 -0.04 -15.92
C ASP A 17 9.59 0.60 -15.43
N LYS A 18 9.58 1.93 -15.35
CA LYS A 18 8.43 2.73 -14.94
C LYS A 18 7.26 2.55 -15.89
N ASP A 19 7.53 2.42 -17.19
CA ASP A 19 6.50 2.25 -18.20
C ASP A 19 5.85 0.87 -18.12
N LYS A 20 6.64 -0.18 -17.86
CA LYS A 20 6.09 -1.54 -17.62
C LYS A 20 5.21 -1.59 -16.37
N ALA A 21 5.64 -0.94 -15.29
CA ALA A 21 4.85 -0.81 -14.08
C ALA A 21 3.53 -0.07 -14.36
N ARG A 22 3.59 0.99 -15.16
CA ARG A 22 2.42 1.76 -15.58
C ARG A 22 1.44 0.93 -16.40
N THR A 23 1.88 0.27 -17.46
CA THR A 23 1.02 -0.58 -18.31
C THR A 23 0.41 -1.72 -17.52
N TYR A 24 1.13 -2.30 -16.56
CA TYR A 24 0.59 -3.33 -15.68
C TYR A 24 -0.58 -2.82 -14.82
N ILE A 25 -0.46 -1.61 -14.26
CA ILE A 25 -1.53 -1.01 -13.46
C ILE A 25 -2.70 -0.60 -14.37
N GLU A 26 -2.44 -0.03 -15.55
CA GLU A 26 -3.47 0.29 -16.55
C GLU A 26 -4.30 -0.95 -16.92
N GLN A 27 -3.62 -2.06 -17.22
CA GLN A 27 -4.28 -3.33 -17.52
C GLN A 27 -5.11 -3.81 -16.34
N ARG A 28 -4.59 -3.72 -15.11
CA ARG A 28 -5.29 -4.21 -13.92
C ARG A 28 -6.54 -3.39 -13.58
N ARG A 29 -6.47 -2.07 -13.78
CA ARG A 29 -7.53 -1.13 -13.43
C ARG A 29 -8.65 -1.08 -14.47
N TRP A 30 -8.29 -1.10 -15.75
CA TRP A 30 -9.22 -0.80 -16.84
C TRP A 30 -9.43 -1.95 -17.82
N ASN A 31 -8.68 -3.06 -17.69
CA ASN A 31 -8.74 -4.22 -18.60
C ASN A 31 -8.73 -3.84 -20.10
N GLY A 32 -8.04 -2.75 -20.45
CA GLY A 32 -7.89 -2.25 -21.83
C GLY A 32 -8.74 -1.02 -22.19
N THR A 33 -9.86 -0.76 -21.51
CA THR A 33 -10.72 0.40 -21.79
C THR A 33 -10.64 1.43 -20.67
N PRO A 34 -9.89 2.54 -20.86
CA PRO A 34 -9.77 3.56 -19.82
C PRO A 34 -11.15 4.09 -19.48
N THR A 35 -11.44 4.25 -18.18
CA THR A 35 -12.72 4.77 -17.69
C THR A 35 -12.45 6.00 -16.84
N CYS A 36 -13.20 7.08 -17.07
CA CYS A 36 -12.97 8.34 -16.38
C CYS A 36 -13.42 8.24 -14.91
N PRO A 37 -12.54 8.54 -13.92
CA PRO A 37 -12.90 8.46 -12.51
C PRO A 37 -13.87 9.57 -12.06
N HIS A 38 -14.04 10.63 -12.86
CA HIS A 38 -14.92 11.75 -12.50
C HIS A 38 -16.36 11.56 -12.96
N CYS A 39 -16.58 10.90 -14.11
CA CYS A 39 -17.90 10.80 -14.74
C CYS A 39 -18.30 9.37 -15.14
N GLY A 40 -17.41 8.38 -14.98
CA GLY A 40 -17.70 6.99 -15.33
C GLY A 40 -17.71 6.68 -16.83
N GLU A 41 -17.55 7.69 -17.69
CA GLU A 41 -17.55 7.50 -19.15
C GLU A 41 -16.27 6.81 -19.63
N SER A 42 -16.41 5.81 -20.51
CA SER A 42 -15.30 5.05 -21.11
C SER A 42 -15.14 5.29 -22.62
N SER A 43 -16.19 5.75 -23.31
CA SER A 43 -16.21 5.81 -24.79
C SER A 43 -15.44 6.99 -25.39
N LYS A 44 -15.39 8.14 -24.68
CA LYS A 44 -14.85 9.41 -25.21
C LYS A 44 -13.57 9.85 -24.48
N ILE A 45 -12.62 8.94 -24.34
CA ILE A 45 -11.32 9.23 -23.71
C ILE A 45 -10.24 9.29 -24.79
N THR A 46 -9.48 10.38 -24.75
CA THR A 46 -8.30 10.58 -25.61
C THR A 46 -7.04 10.53 -24.78
N VAL A 47 -6.06 9.77 -25.25
CA VAL A 47 -4.70 9.77 -24.68
C VAL A 47 -3.99 11.03 -25.16
N ARG A 48 -3.38 11.78 -24.25
CA ARG A 48 -2.57 12.94 -24.62
C ARG A 48 -1.20 12.43 -25.08
N GLY A 49 -0.91 12.52 -26.37
CA GLY A 49 0.42 12.22 -26.92
C GLY A 49 1.45 13.30 -26.58
N GLY A 50 2.74 12.94 -26.62
CA GLY A 50 3.88 13.86 -26.46
C GLY A 50 4.59 13.76 -25.10
N LYS A 51 5.19 14.87 -24.63
CA LYS A 51 6.09 14.95 -23.44
C LYS A 51 5.44 14.60 -22.08
N ARG A 52 4.13 14.32 -22.06
CA ARG A 52 3.35 13.98 -20.85
C ARG A 52 2.63 12.65 -21.05
N GLU A 53 3.40 11.58 -21.19
CA GLU A 53 2.88 10.22 -21.21
C GLU A 53 2.22 9.92 -19.85
N GLY A 54 0.99 9.38 -19.85
CA GLY A 54 0.26 9.09 -18.58
C GLY A 54 -1.07 9.78 -18.45
N TYR A 55 -1.34 10.76 -19.30
CA TYR A 55 -2.48 11.63 -19.16
C TYR A 55 -3.59 11.25 -20.14
N PHE A 56 -4.77 11.05 -19.57
CA PHE A 56 -6.01 10.81 -20.28
C PHE A 56 -6.89 12.05 -20.15
N LYS A 57 -7.50 12.47 -21.25
CA LYS A 57 -8.49 13.55 -21.27
C LYS A 57 -9.84 12.96 -21.62
N CYS A 58 -10.80 13.13 -20.72
CA CYS A 58 -12.19 12.80 -21.02
C CYS A 58 -12.82 13.94 -21.82
N ARG A 59 -13.47 13.66 -22.96
CA ARG A 59 -14.19 14.69 -23.71
C ARG A 59 -15.55 15.03 -23.12
N SER A 60 -16.13 14.15 -22.30
CA SER A 60 -17.43 14.39 -21.63
C SER A 60 -17.31 15.44 -20.54
N CYS A 61 -16.46 15.20 -19.53
CA CYS A 61 -16.25 16.15 -18.43
C CYS A 61 -15.13 17.18 -18.68
N ARG A 62 -14.38 17.05 -19.78
CA ARG A 62 -13.21 17.88 -20.16
C ARG A 62 -12.05 17.86 -19.16
N GLN A 63 -12.12 17.05 -18.11
CA GLN A 63 -11.08 16.90 -17.11
C GLN A 63 -9.97 15.96 -17.56
N GLU A 64 -8.77 16.23 -17.06
CA GLU A 64 -7.59 15.39 -17.23
C GLU A 64 -7.44 14.46 -16.03
N PHE A 65 -7.14 13.20 -16.28
CA PHE A 65 -6.88 12.22 -15.23
C PHE A 65 -5.69 11.33 -15.61
N THR A 66 -5.13 10.68 -14.60
CA THR A 66 -4.04 9.72 -14.74
C THR A 66 -4.45 8.42 -14.06
N ILE A 67 -3.64 7.38 -14.21
CA ILE A 67 -3.81 6.12 -13.48
C ILE A 67 -3.79 6.34 -11.96
N ARG A 68 -3.13 7.42 -11.50
CA ARG A 68 -3.06 7.75 -10.08
C ARG A 68 -4.35 8.36 -9.54
N THR A 69 -5.20 8.94 -10.39
CA THR A 69 -6.41 9.65 -9.98
C THR A 69 -7.43 8.69 -9.37
N GLY A 70 -7.88 8.94 -8.13
CA GLY A 70 -8.83 8.09 -7.41
C GLY A 70 -8.26 6.75 -6.96
N THR A 71 -6.94 6.67 -6.73
CA THR A 71 -6.25 5.45 -6.26
C THR A 71 -5.33 5.76 -5.09
N VAL A 72 -4.79 4.71 -4.46
CA VAL A 72 -3.77 4.82 -3.40
C VAL A 72 -2.52 5.60 -3.83
N PHE A 73 -2.27 5.74 -5.14
CA PHE A 73 -1.13 6.45 -5.70
C PHE A 73 -1.34 7.96 -5.86
N GLU A 74 -2.54 8.46 -5.56
CA GLU A 74 -2.92 9.84 -5.82
C GLU A 74 -2.02 10.86 -5.08
N ARG A 75 -1.64 11.96 -5.74
CA ARG A 75 -0.77 13.02 -5.19
C ARG A 75 0.58 12.51 -4.64
N SER A 76 1.06 11.35 -5.11
CA SER A 76 2.39 10.86 -4.76
C SER A 76 3.41 11.15 -5.86
N HIS A 77 4.57 11.65 -5.46
CA HIS A 77 5.74 11.83 -6.35
C HIS A 77 6.59 10.56 -6.48
N ILE A 78 6.17 9.46 -5.83
CA ILE A 78 6.88 8.20 -5.86
C ILE A 78 6.56 7.48 -7.17
N ASP A 79 7.59 6.92 -7.80
CA ASP A 79 7.46 6.15 -9.03
C ASP A 79 6.59 4.89 -8.83
N LEU A 80 5.88 4.47 -9.88
CA LEU A 80 4.89 3.40 -9.80
C LEU A 80 5.52 2.01 -9.59
N ASP A 81 6.75 1.80 -10.07
CA ASP A 81 7.58 0.62 -9.82
C ASP A 81 7.83 0.40 -8.32
N LYS A 82 8.18 1.47 -7.59
CA LYS A 82 8.43 1.44 -6.15
C LYS A 82 7.14 1.17 -5.37
N TRP A 83 6.02 1.71 -5.83
CA TRP A 83 4.71 1.40 -5.27
C TRP A 83 4.34 -0.07 -5.44
N LEU A 84 4.55 -0.64 -6.63
CA LEU A 84 4.32 -2.06 -6.88
C LEU A 84 5.21 -2.94 -6.01
N PHE A 85 6.47 -2.56 -5.80
CA PHE A 85 7.37 -3.29 -4.91
C PHE A 85 6.90 -3.21 -3.44
N GLY A 86 6.45 -2.04 -2.98
CA GLY A 86 5.87 -1.89 -1.64
C GLY A 86 4.62 -2.77 -1.43
N ILE A 87 3.75 -2.84 -2.44
CA ILE A 87 2.58 -3.73 -2.45
C ILE A 87 3.02 -5.21 -2.42
N TYR A 88 3.98 -5.57 -3.27
CA TYR A 88 4.55 -6.92 -3.31
C TYR A 88 5.08 -7.33 -1.93
N GLN A 89 5.89 -6.47 -1.30
CA GLN A 89 6.48 -6.77 -0.01
C GLN A 89 5.40 -6.98 1.06
N LEU A 90 4.34 -6.15 1.05
CA LEU A 90 3.21 -6.26 1.97
C LEU A 90 2.44 -7.59 1.82
N MET A 91 2.37 -8.14 0.59
CA MET A 91 1.73 -9.43 0.32
C MET A 91 2.62 -10.63 0.67
N VAL A 92 3.93 -10.53 0.43
CA VAL A 92 4.87 -11.66 0.66
C VAL A 92 5.29 -11.77 2.12
N SER A 93 5.35 -10.65 2.85
CA SER A 93 5.85 -10.62 4.22
C SER A 93 4.86 -11.26 5.20
N ARG A 94 5.31 -12.30 5.91
CA ARG A 94 4.54 -12.93 7.01
C ARG A 94 4.35 -12.00 8.22
N LYS A 95 5.29 -11.08 8.40
CA LYS A 95 5.28 -10.10 9.49
C LYS A 95 5.07 -8.69 8.92
N ARG A 96 4.63 -7.77 9.77
CA ARG A 96 4.50 -6.36 9.41
C ARG A 96 5.89 -5.80 9.07
N ILE A 97 6.02 -5.18 7.91
CA ILE A 97 7.27 -4.57 7.46
C ILE A 97 7.48 -3.23 8.16
N SER A 98 8.71 -3.01 8.61
CA SER A 98 9.15 -1.71 9.15
C SER A 98 9.34 -0.70 8.03
N SER A 99 8.92 0.55 8.25
CA SER A 99 9.12 1.62 7.26
C SER A 99 10.59 1.88 6.97
N LEU A 100 11.47 1.67 7.96
CA LEU A 100 12.92 1.80 7.79
C LEU A 100 13.52 0.69 6.94
N GLN A 101 12.99 -0.53 7.05
CA GLN A 101 13.43 -1.65 6.22
C GLN A 101 13.04 -1.41 4.77
N LEU A 102 11.76 -1.11 4.53
CA LEU A 102 11.25 -0.87 3.19
C LEU A 102 11.91 0.35 2.53
N SER A 103 12.28 1.38 3.31
CA SER A 103 12.98 2.54 2.76
C SER A 103 14.37 2.20 2.25
N LYS A 104 15.07 1.29 2.92
CA LYS A 104 16.38 0.77 2.49
C LYS A 104 16.25 -0.10 1.24
N GLU A 105 15.22 -0.94 1.19
CA GLU A 105 14.94 -1.80 0.01
C GLU A 105 14.57 -0.97 -1.23
N LEU A 106 13.81 0.11 -1.07
CA LEU A 106 13.35 0.98 -2.16
C LEU A 106 14.32 2.11 -2.53
N GLY A 107 15.31 2.40 -1.68
CA GLY A 107 16.20 3.55 -1.83
C GLY A 107 15.47 4.90 -1.80
N ILE A 108 14.45 5.04 -0.94
CA ILE A 108 13.70 6.31 -0.76
C ILE A 108 13.76 6.76 0.70
N THR A 109 13.31 7.99 0.96
CA THR A 109 13.27 8.47 2.34
C THR A 109 12.31 7.64 3.19
N GLN A 110 12.65 7.49 4.47
CA GLN A 110 11.81 6.77 5.43
C GLN A 110 10.42 7.43 5.56
N LYS A 111 10.34 8.76 5.49
CA LYS A 111 9.08 9.51 5.56
C LYS A 111 8.14 9.15 4.40
N SER A 112 8.68 9.11 3.17
CA SER A 112 7.92 8.69 1.98
C SER A 112 7.43 7.24 2.09
N THR A 113 8.26 6.36 2.64
CA THR A 113 7.92 4.96 2.83
C THR A 113 6.85 4.77 3.91
N TRP A 114 6.93 5.53 4.98
CA TRP A 114 5.93 5.54 6.04
C TRP A 114 4.56 5.98 5.49
N PHE A 115 4.54 7.04 4.69
CA PHE A 115 3.32 7.51 4.01
C PHE A 115 2.73 6.45 3.07
N MET A 116 3.60 5.80 2.27
CA MET A 116 3.21 4.70 1.39
C MET A 116 2.56 3.55 2.17
N LEU A 117 3.21 3.10 3.25
CA LEU A 117 2.74 1.98 4.07
C LEU A 117 1.39 2.26 4.74
N HIS A 118 1.16 3.49 5.18
CA HIS A 118 -0.12 3.85 5.78
C HIS A 118 -1.26 3.76 4.79
N ARG A 119 -1.11 4.33 3.60
CA ARG A 119 -2.13 4.22 2.54
C ARG A 119 -2.40 2.78 2.14
N LEU A 120 -1.36 1.96 2.02
CA LEU A 120 -1.53 0.54 1.69
C LEU A 120 -2.28 -0.23 2.79
N ARG A 121 -2.03 0.10 4.06
CA ARG A 121 -2.71 -0.53 5.20
C ARG A 121 -4.16 -0.10 5.28
N GLU A 122 -4.42 1.20 5.11
CA GLU A 122 -5.78 1.76 5.05
C GLU A 122 -6.58 1.11 3.90
N ALA A 123 -5.97 0.97 2.72
CA ALA A 123 -6.58 0.30 1.58
C ALA A 123 -6.84 -1.20 1.79
N CYS A 124 -6.09 -1.86 2.69
CA CYS A 124 -6.34 -3.25 3.07
C CYS A 124 -7.52 -3.41 4.05
N GLY A 125 -8.10 -2.31 4.54
CA GLY A 125 -9.26 -2.30 5.42
C GLY A 125 -8.99 -2.85 6.83
N ASP A 126 -9.87 -2.47 7.74
CA ASP A 126 -9.97 -3.05 9.09
C ASP A 126 -11.02 -4.16 9.06
N ASN A 127 -10.69 -5.32 8.48
CA ASN A 127 -11.54 -6.51 8.62
C ASN A 127 -11.45 -7.01 10.08
N LEU A 128 -12.22 -6.35 10.95
CA LEU A 128 -12.36 -6.67 12.37
C LEU A 128 -13.24 -7.90 12.62
N GLN A 129 -13.76 -8.54 11.58
CA GLN A 129 -14.62 -9.74 11.72
C GLN A 129 -13.88 -11.00 12.19
N ALA A 130 -12.60 -10.90 12.55
CA ALA A 130 -11.72 -12.04 12.76
C ALA A 130 -11.84 -12.78 14.11
N PHE A 131 -12.80 -12.43 14.98
CA PHE A 131 -12.93 -13.08 16.29
C PHE A 131 -14.36 -13.56 16.54
N ARG A 132 -14.61 -14.86 16.33
CA ARG A 132 -15.84 -15.56 16.72
C ARG A 132 -15.48 -16.80 17.53
N GLY A 133 -16.20 -17.06 18.62
CA GLY A 133 -15.91 -18.17 19.53
C GLY A 133 -15.12 -17.73 20.77
N THR A 134 -14.45 -18.68 21.43
CA THR A 134 -13.57 -18.40 22.57
C THR A 134 -12.30 -17.71 22.08
N VAL A 135 -12.04 -16.50 22.58
CA VAL A 135 -10.87 -15.70 22.22
C VAL A 135 -9.97 -15.61 23.45
N GLU A 136 -8.73 -16.06 23.30
CA GLU A 136 -7.68 -15.84 24.29
C GLU A 136 -6.92 -14.56 23.93
N ILE A 137 -6.70 -13.69 24.91
CA ILE A 137 -6.04 -12.40 24.74
C ILE A 137 -4.80 -12.39 25.64
N ASP A 138 -3.63 -12.52 25.03
CA ASP A 138 -2.36 -12.34 25.72
C ASP A 138 -1.97 -10.86 25.77
N GLU A 139 -1.74 -10.36 26.98
CA GLU A 139 -1.19 -9.03 27.17
C GLU A 139 0.34 -9.06 27.09
N THR A 140 0.92 -8.15 26.31
CA THR A 140 2.37 -7.92 26.32
C THR A 140 2.65 -6.50 26.75
N TYR A 141 3.47 -6.34 27.79
CA TYR A 141 3.96 -5.03 28.24
C TYR A 141 5.22 -4.66 27.46
N SER A 142 5.18 -3.59 26.67
CA SER A 142 6.37 -3.04 26.00
C SER A 142 6.69 -1.66 26.57
N GLY A 143 7.67 -1.59 27.48
CA GLY A 143 8.12 -0.34 28.10
C GLY A 143 9.01 0.50 27.17
N GLY A 144 8.91 1.82 27.31
CA GLY A 144 9.87 2.77 26.73
C GLY A 144 11.15 2.86 27.58
N ALA A 145 12.30 3.09 26.96
CA ALA A 145 13.53 3.33 27.69
C ALA A 145 13.36 4.53 28.63
N LYS A 146 13.73 4.37 29.91
CA LYS A 146 13.76 5.47 30.88
C LYS A 146 14.63 6.59 30.31
N ARG A 147 14.06 7.78 30.13
CA ARG A 147 14.88 8.99 29.99
C ARG A 147 15.53 9.18 31.36
N THR A 148 16.84 8.98 31.46
CA THR A 148 17.61 9.34 32.65
C THR A 148 17.63 10.87 32.75
N ASN A 149 16.59 11.45 33.32
CA ASN A 149 16.68 12.73 34.00
C ASN A 149 16.61 12.42 35.50
N THR A 150 17.68 12.80 36.17
CA THR A 150 17.86 12.81 37.61
C THR A 150 16.63 13.45 38.27
N GLU A 151 16.18 12.86 39.37
CA GLU A 151 15.16 13.38 40.30
C GLU A 151 13.70 13.42 39.82
N ALA A 152 13.05 12.25 39.79
CA ALA A 152 11.66 12.14 40.25
C ALA A 152 11.35 10.70 40.67
N ARG A 153 10.82 10.59 41.88
CA ARG A 153 10.42 9.38 42.59
C ARG A 153 9.25 8.67 41.89
N ASN A 154 9.25 7.34 42.01
CA ASN A 154 8.10 6.43 41.95
C ASN A 154 6.93 6.83 41.04
N CYS A 155 6.96 6.35 39.80
CA CYS A 155 5.74 6.14 39.03
C CYS A 155 5.90 4.85 38.21
N GLU A 156 5.19 3.79 38.61
CA GLU A 156 5.20 2.46 37.97
C GLU A 156 4.46 2.41 36.61
N GLN A 157 4.07 3.57 36.06
CA GLN A 157 3.11 3.63 34.97
C GLN A 157 3.77 4.30 33.76
N GLY A 158 4.35 3.47 32.89
CA GLY A 158 5.09 3.94 31.73
C GLY A 158 5.15 2.97 30.55
N ALA A 159 4.26 1.98 30.45
CA ALA A 159 4.02 1.34 29.16
C ALA A 159 2.63 1.58 28.64
N ALA A 160 2.59 1.87 27.35
CA ALA A 160 1.37 1.82 26.59
C ALA A 160 0.93 0.35 26.46
N ARG A 161 -0.36 0.09 26.76
CA ARG A 161 -1.02 -1.17 26.43
C ARG A 161 -1.00 -1.35 24.91
N LEU A 162 -0.37 -2.41 24.43
CA LEU A 162 -0.46 -2.83 23.04
C LEU A 162 -0.88 -4.30 23.03
N GLY A 163 -2.15 -4.55 22.74
CA GLY A 163 -2.61 -5.90 22.42
C GLY A 163 -1.91 -6.37 21.15
N LYS A 164 -1.13 -7.44 21.21
CA LYS A 164 -0.57 -8.08 20.02
C LYS A 164 -1.56 -9.13 19.54
N CYS A 165 -2.51 -8.74 18.70
CA CYS A 165 -3.20 -9.72 17.86
C CYS A 165 -2.19 -10.33 16.88
N GLN A 166 -1.90 -11.62 17.03
CA GLN A 166 -1.23 -12.39 15.99
C GLN A 166 -2.15 -12.45 14.77
N LEU A 167 -1.95 -11.53 13.82
CA LEU A 167 -2.62 -11.57 12.51
C LEU A 167 -1.99 -12.70 11.67
N SER A 168 -2.25 -13.96 12.03
CA SER A 168 -1.75 -15.13 11.30
C SER A 168 -2.68 -15.59 10.16
N GLU A 169 -3.91 -15.08 10.08
CA GLU A 169 -4.85 -15.42 8.99
C GLU A 169 -5.45 -14.19 8.33
N CYS A 170 -4.69 -13.53 7.44
CA CYS A 170 -5.21 -12.45 6.61
C CYS A 170 -4.45 -12.36 5.27
N ALA A 171 -4.14 -13.50 4.65
CA ALA A 171 -3.41 -13.53 3.39
C ALA A 171 -4.33 -13.60 2.15
N LYS A 172 -5.54 -14.17 2.30
CA LYS A 172 -6.48 -14.37 1.17
C LYS A 172 -7.30 -13.12 0.84
N GLU A 173 -7.68 -12.31 1.83
CA GLU A 173 -8.51 -11.11 1.62
C GLU A 173 -7.71 -9.88 1.13
N ARG A 174 -6.41 -9.80 1.44
CA ARG A 174 -5.55 -8.65 1.06
C ARG A 174 -5.43 -8.44 -0.45
N THR A 175 -5.48 -9.52 -1.24
CA THR A 175 -5.40 -9.44 -2.70
C THR A 175 -6.68 -8.94 -3.37
N GLU A 176 -7.82 -9.07 -2.71
CA GLU A 176 -9.13 -8.67 -3.24
C GLU A 176 -9.42 -7.19 -2.93
N LEU A 177 -9.04 -6.72 -1.73
CA LEU A 177 -9.15 -5.31 -1.34
C LEU A 177 -8.18 -4.39 -2.10
N LEU A 178 -6.98 -4.86 -2.43
CA LEU A 178 -6.09 -4.17 -3.36
C LEU A 178 -6.64 -4.12 -4.80
N ARG A 179 -7.52 -5.06 -5.16
CA ARG A 179 -8.16 -5.08 -6.49
C ARG A 179 -9.31 -4.07 -6.59
N LEU A 180 -9.90 -3.65 -5.47
CA LEU A 180 -10.95 -2.65 -5.38
C LEU A 180 -10.41 -1.22 -5.19
N SER A 181 -9.14 -1.08 -4.79
CA SER A 181 -8.48 0.21 -4.52
C SER A 181 -7.47 0.65 -5.59
N LEU A 182 -7.19 -0.23 -6.57
CA LEU A 182 -6.42 0.04 -7.79
C LEU A 182 -7.35 0.28 -8.98
#